data_AF-L7LDL7-F1
#
_entry.id   AF-L7LDL7-F1
#
_cell.length_a   1.000
_cell.length_b   1.000
_cell.length_c   1.000
_cell.angle_alpha   90.00
_cell.angle_beta   90.00
_cell.angle_gamma   90.00
#
_symmetry.space_group_name_H-M   'P 1'
#
loop_
_entity.id
_entity.type
_entity.pdbx_description
1 polymer ?
#
loop_
_entity_poly.entity_id
_entity_poly.type
_entity_poly.pdbx_seq_one_letter_code
_entity_poly.pdbx_strand_id
1 'polypeptide(L)'
;MAAKTGSTASVAPRIAEGDEALYRVDIGSRKGAVVVAHRVDEPVGVELTTRTVATVNGEDITIVVDQRFVRAGDALRAVDCVAVTYDGDRMIAREEVPHGGRVTSVPQGLWPIVVLLTMVRGMDLTPGRRRVRFWPGDRRHRSVGVRVGRRTVRKVGERRVGVIPLKVRPGAAGVDALVGVLVSGRLQKVEILLEATPARRTVAMKFPTGPFPWHARGYLELETE
;
A
#
# COMPACT_ATOMS: atom_id res chain seq x y z
N MET A 1 1.93 -42.68 22.68
CA MET A 1 2.44 -41.51 21.92
C MET A 1 1.25 -40.78 21.31
N ALA A 2 0.71 -39.77 22.00
CA ALA A 2 -0.37 -38.94 21.45
C ALA A 2 0.26 -37.74 20.73
N ALA A 3 0.08 -37.68 19.42
CA ALA A 3 0.51 -36.54 18.62
C ALA A 3 -0.34 -35.32 18.97
N LYS A 4 0.27 -34.29 19.58
CA LYS A 4 -0.31 -32.97 19.73
C LYS A 4 -0.40 -32.31 18.35
N THR A 5 -1.54 -32.40 17.70
CA THR A 5 -1.92 -31.52 16.59
C THR A 5 -2.27 -30.15 17.16
N GLY A 6 -1.24 -29.40 17.54
CA GLY A 6 -1.33 -27.95 17.73
C GLY A 6 -1.47 -27.28 16.37
N SER A 7 -2.68 -27.32 15.79
CA SER A 7 -3.04 -26.43 14.70
C SER A 7 -3.03 -25.02 15.27
N THR A 8 -1.91 -24.31 15.10
CA THR A 8 -1.89 -22.86 15.20
C THR A 8 -2.71 -22.37 14.02
N ALA A 9 -4.01 -22.19 14.24
CA ALA A 9 -4.86 -21.47 13.31
C ALA A 9 -4.18 -20.12 13.05
N SER A 10 -3.55 -20.01 11.88
CA SER A 10 -3.09 -18.74 11.34
C SER A 10 -4.30 -17.83 11.37
N VAL A 11 -4.33 -16.87 12.31
CA VAL A 11 -5.37 -15.86 12.37
C VAL A 11 -5.24 -15.09 11.07
N ALA A 12 -6.08 -15.47 10.09
CA ALA A 12 -6.11 -14.83 8.79
C ALA A 12 -6.13 -13.32 9.03
N PRO A 13 -5.29 -12.55 8.33
CA PRO A 13 -5.17 -11.13 8.59
C PRO A 13 -6.53 -10.45 8.46
N ARG A 14 -7.12 -10.07 9.60
CA ARG A 14 -8.34 -9.28 9.69
C ARG A 14 -7.92 -7.83 9.71
N ILE A 15 -8.11 -7.15 8.58
CA ILE A 15 -8.17 -5.70 8.53
C ILE A 15 -9.43 -5.33 9.33
N ALA A 16 -9.30 -4.42 10.30
CA ALA A 16 -10.45 -3.99 11.09
C ALA A 16 -11.43 -3.22 10.19
N GLU A 17 -12.71 -3.49 10.37
CA GLU A 17 -13.82 -2.92 9.59
C GLU A 17 -14.01 -1.46 9.99
N GLY A 18 -14.33 -0.57 9.04
CA GLY A 18 -14.49 0.85 9.30
C GLY A 18 -13.19 1.56 9.73
N ASP A 19 -12.03 0.92 9.56
CA ASP A 19 -10.75 1.50 9.94
C ASP A 19 -10.41 2.68 9.05
N GLU A 20 -10.27 3.83 9.67
CA GLU A 20 -9.84 5.08 9.04
C GLU A 20 -8.42 5.40 9.47
N ALA A 21 -7.65 5.92 8.52
CA ALA A 21 -6.28 6.36 8.75
C ALA A 21 -6.01 7.62 7.93
N LEU A 22 -5.53 8.65 8.61
CA LEU A 22 -5.05 9.86 8.00
C LEU A 22 -3.52 9.80 7.90
N TYR A 23 -2.98 10.15 6.74
CA TYR A 23 -1.55 10.16 6.50
C TYR A 23 -1.09 11.51 5.99
N ARG A 24 0.08 11.90 6.45
CA ARG A 24 0.85 12.98 5.85
C ARG A 24 1.88 12.42 4.90
N VAL A 25 1.98 13.01 3.72
CA VAL A 25 2.98 12.66 2.72
C VAL A 25 3.90 13.84 2.46
N ASP A 26 5.19 13.61 2.66
CA ASP A 26 6.27 14.51 2.25
C ASP A 26 6.85 14.03 0.92
N ILE A 27 7.19 14.97 0.03
CA ILE A 27 7.90 14.68 -1.22
C ILE A 27 9.15 15.55 -1.31
N GLY A 28 10.33 14.93 -1.15
CA GLY A 28 11.59 15.66 -1.12
C GLY A 28 11.64 16.61 0.09
N SER A 29 11.82 17.90 -0.15
CA SER A 29 11.80 18.94 0.88
C SER A 29 10.39 19.47 1.20
N ARG A 30 9.38 19.13 0.39
CA ARG A 30 8.00 19.61 0.60
C ARG A 30 7.32 18.79 1.69
N LYS A 31 7.15 19.40 2.86
CA LYS A 31 6.49 18.80 4.03
C LYS A 31 4.98 18.92 3.91
N GLY A 32 4.27 17.84 4.23
CA GLY A 32 2.82 17.77 4.08
C GLY A 32 2.37 18.17 2.68
N ALA A 33 3.06 17.67 1.66
CA ALA A 33 2.70 17.95 0.27
C ALA A 33 1.36 17.32 -0.11
N VAL A 34 1.00 16.20 0.52
CA VAL A 34 -0.27 15.51 0.31
C VAL A 34 -0.82 15.02 1.65
N VAL A 35 -2.12 15.17 1.86
CA VAL A 35 -2.87 14.54 2.94
C VAL A 35 -3.65 13.36 2.35
N VAL A 36 -3.56 12.19 2.96
CA VAL A 36 -4.23 10.98 2.46
C VAL A 36 -5.12 10.42 3.54
N ALA A 37 -6.43 10.46 3.34
CA ALA A 37 -7.42 9.76 4.14
C ALA A 37 -7.69 8.40 3.51
N HIS A 38 -7.50 7.31 4.25
CA HIS A 38 -7.77 5.95 3.81
C HIS A 38 -8.82 5.31 4.71
N ARG A 39 -9.90 4.81 4.11
CA ARG A 39 -10.97 4.11 4.80
C ARG A 39 -11.12 2.71 4.24
N VAL A 40 -11.35 1.77 5.16
CA VAL A 40 -11.80 0.41 4.85
C VAL A 40 -13.30 0.34 5.12
N ASP A 41 -14.10 0.04 4.10
CA ASP A 41 -15.55 -0.11 4.29
C ASP A 41 -15.90 -1.45 4.95
N GLU A 42 -17.15 -1.61 5.36
CA GLU A 42 -17.67 -2.87 5.90
C GLU A 42 -17.60 -3.98 4.84
N PRO A 43 -16.94 -5.13 5.13
CA PRO A 43 -16.84 -6.23 4.18
C PRO A 43 -18.20 -6.86 3.86
N VAL A 44 -18.45 -7.15 2.58
CA VAL A 44 -19.61 -7.94 2.16
C VAL A 44 -19.15 -9.37 1.85
N GLY A 45 -19.27 -10.26 2.84
CA GLY A 45 -18.83 -11.65 2.73
C GLY A 45 -17.30 -11.79 2.67
N VAL A 46 -16.76 -12.20 1.52
CA VAL A 46 -15.30 -12.29 1.29
C VAL A 46 -14.72 -11.05 0.60
N GLU A 47 -15.59 -10.11 0.24
CA GLU A 47 -15.22 -8.89 -0.45
C GLU A 47 -14.87 -7.78 0.55
N LEU A 48 -13.84 -7.03 0.23
CA LEU A 48 -13.37 -5.87 0.98
C LEU A 48 -13.28 -4.69 0.02
N THR A 49 -13.95 -3.59 0.33
CA THR A 49 -13.76 -2.33 -0.40
C THR A 49 -12.99 -1.33 0.44
N THR A 50 -12.19 -0.51 -0.23
CA THR A 50 -11.47 0.58 0.41
C THR A 50 -11.57 1.82 -0.44
N ARG A 51 -11.72 2.97 0.23
CA ARG A 51 -11.70 4.29 -0.40
C ARG A 51 -10.55 5.10 0.15
N THR A 52 -9.73 5.65 -0.74
CA THR A 52 -8.63 6.54 -0.36
C THR A 52 -8.81 7.87 -1.05
N VAL A 53 -8.75 8.95 -0.28
CA VAL A 53 -8.79 10.32 -0.79
C VAL A 53 -7.44 10.96 -0.50
N ALA A 54 -6.76 11.41 -1.55
CA ALA A 54 -5.51 12.14 -1.43
C ALA A 54 -5.70 13.57 -1.92
N THR A 55 -5.35 14.54 -1.09
CA THR A 55 -5.47 15.97 -1.39
C THR A 55 -4.08 16.57 -1.45
N VAL A 56 -3.74 17.23 -2.55
CA VAL A 56 -2.44 17.89 -2.73
C VAL A 56 -2.52 19.26 -2.08
N ASN A 57 -1.68 19.51 -1.07
CA ASN A 57 -1.73 20.78 -0.34
C ASN A 57 -1.22 21.94 -1.20
N GLY A 58 -2.00 23.02 -1.22
CA GLY A 58 -1.69 24.22 -2.03
C GLY A 58 -2.17 24.12 -3.49
N GLU A 59 -2.83 23.03 -3.86
CA GLU A 59 -3.47 22.82 -5.16
C GLU A 59 -4.92 22.38 -4.90
N ASP A 60 -5.84 22.66 -5.81
CA ASP A 60 -7.23 22.15 -5.71
C ASP A 60 -7.33 20.72 -6.28
N ILE A 61 -6.27 19.92 -6.10
CA ILE A 61 -6.16 18.59 -6.71
C ILE A 61 -6.52 17.53 -5.68
N THR A 62 -7.55 16.74 -6.01
CA THR A 62 -8.01 15.61 -5.21
C THR A 62 -7.99 14.33 -6.03
N ILE A 63 -7.46 13.26 -5.45
CA ILE A 63 -7.42 11.93 -6.06
C ILE A 63 -8.25 10.99 -5.19
N VAL A 64 -9.26 10.37 -5.79
CA VAL A 64 -10.12 9.37 -5.15
C VAL A 64 -9.78 8.00 -5.72
N VAL A 65 -9.48 7.06 -4.84
CA VAL A 65 -9.10 5.69 -5.18
C VAL A 65 -10.08 4.74 -4.50
N ASP A 66 -10.94 4.12 -5.31
CA ASP A 66 -11.80 3.03 -4.88
C ASP A 66 -11.16 1.69 -5.27
N GLN A 67 -11.08 0.76 -4.33
CA GLN A 67 -10.46 -0.55 -4.54
C GLN A 67 -11.38 -1.63 -4.02
N ARG A 68 -11.42 -2.75 -4.74
CA ARG A 68 -12.16 -3.95 -4.35
C ARG A 68 -11.18 -5.11 -4.25
N PHE A 69 -11.23 -5.84 -3.15
CA PHE A 69 -10.43 -7.03 -2.91
C PHE A 69 -11.34 -8.20 -2.56
N VAL A 70 -10.91 -9.42 -2.91
CA VAL A 70 -11.52 -10.66 -2.42
C VAL A 70 -10.52 -11.43 -1.58
N ARG A 71 -11.00 -12.00 -0.49
CA ARG A 71 -10.22 -12.90 0.36
C ARG A 71 -10.12 -14.26 -0.32
N ALA A 72 -8.89 -14.72 -0.53
CA ALA A 72 -8.61 -16.04 -1.11
C ALA A 72 -7.60 -16.76 -0.21
N GLY A 73 -8.11 -17.57 0.73
CA GLY A 73 -7.30 -18.21 1.76
C GLY A 73 -6.77 -17.20 2.78
N ASP A 74 -5.45 -17.19 2.98
CA ASP A 74 -4.74 -16.30 3.90
C ASP A 74 -4.31 -14.96 3.29
N ALA A 75 -4.71 -14.69 2.04
CA ALA A 75 -4.31 -13.50 1.29
C ALA A 75 -5.50 -12.69 0.77
N LEU A 76 -5.27 -11.39 0.56
CA LEU A 76 -6.15 -10.51 -0.20
C LEU A 76 -5.73 -10.48 -1.66
N ARG A 77 -6.70 -10.59 -2.56
CA ARG A 77 -6.51 -10.40 -4.00
C ARG A 77 -7.29 -9.18 -4.43
N ALA A 78 -6.61 -8.22 -5.03
CA ALA A 78 -7.29 -7.08 -5.65
C ALA A 78 -8.06 -7.56 -6.89
N VAL A 79 -9.28 -7.05 -7.04
CA VAL A 79 -10.21 -7.41 -8.12
C VAL A 79 -10.43 -6.23 -9.03
N ASP A 80 -10.82 -5.09 -8.45
CA ASP A 80 -11.06 -3.86 -9.19
C ASP A 80 -10.40 -2.69 -8.49
N CYS A 81 -10.09 -1.67 -9.28
CA CYS A 81 -9.42 -0.49 -8.81
C CYS A 81 -9.70 0.67 -9.75
N VAL A 82 -10.27 1.75 -9.21
CA VAL A 82 -10.59 2.97 -9.94
C VAL A 82 -9.94 4.13 -9.22
N ALA A 83 -9.09 4.87 -9.93
CA ALA A 83 -8.58 6.17 -9.54
C ALA A 83 -9.30 7.26 -10.33
N VAL A 84 -9.71 8.32 -9.66
CA VAL A 84 -10.27 9.52 -10.29
C VAL A 84 -9.57 10.74 -9.73
N THR A 85 -9.02 11.57 -10.60
CA THR A 85 -8.38 12.83 -10.22
C THR A 85 -9.30 13.99 -10.59
N TYR A 86 -9.47 14.90 -9.64
CA TYR A 86 -10.26 16.11 -9.74
C TYR A 86 -9.34 17.34 -9.58
N ASP A 87 -9.70 18.40 -10.28
CA ASP A 87 -9.24 19.78 -10.06
C ASP A 87 -10.48 20.60 -9.65
N GLY A 88 -10.60 20.90 -8.36
CA GLY A 88 -11.84 21.32 -7.73
C GLY A 88 -12.92 20.25 -7.86
N ASP A 89 -14.06 20.63 -8.44
CA ASP A 89 -15.19 19.74 -8.73
C ASP A 89 -15.07 19.04 -10.09
N ARG A 90 -14.12 19.46 -10.93
CA ARG A 90 -13.97 18.97 -12.29
C ARG A 90 -13.10 17.72 -12.31
N MET A 91 -13.68 16.61 -12.76
CA MET A 91 -12.91 15.41 -13.08
C MET A 91 -11.94 15.71 -14.24
N ILE A 92 -10.63 15.60 -13.97
CA ILE A 92 -9.57 15.82 -14.97
C ILE A 92 -8.93 14.52 -15.45
N ALA A 93 -9.01 13.45 -14.67
CA ALA A 93 -8.55 12.13 -15.06
C ALA A 93 -9.38 11.02 -14.41
N ARG A 94 -9.57 9.93 -15.14
CA ARG A 94 -10.16 8.69 -14.62
C ARG A 94 -9.33 7.51 -15.12
N GLU A 95 -8.84 6.73 -14.18
CA GLU A 95 -8.00 5.58 -14.39
C GLU A 95 -8.71 4.37 -13.83
N GLU A 96 -9.35 3.61 -14.70
CA GLU A 96 -9.86 2.30 -14.35
C GLU A 96 -8.82 1.27 -14.72
N VAL A 97 -8.56 0.32 -13.83
CA VAL A 97 -7.83 -0.89 -14.20
C VAL A 97 -8.80 -2.08 -14.22
N PRO A 98 -9.62 -2.23 -15.27
CA PRO A 98 -10.10 -3.54 -15.64
C PRO A 98 -8.92 -4.34 -16.21
N HIS A 99 -9.00 -5.66 -16.20
CA HIS A 99 -7.95 -6.57 -16.65
C HIS A 99 -7.19 -6.07 -17.90
N GLY A 100 -6.02 -5.46 -17.69
CA GLY A 100 -4.91 -5.15 -18.61
C GLY A 100 -5.05 -4.08 -19.70
N GLY A 101 -5.28 -2.85 -19.28
CA GLY A 101 -4.79 -1.66 -19.99
C GLY A 101 -3.45 -1.17 -19.44
N ARG A 102 -2.76 -0.29 -20.19
CA ARG A 102 -1.57 0.46 -19.74
C ARG A 102 -2.04 1.85 -19.29
N VAL A 103 -1.67 2.24 -18.07
CA VAL A 103 -2.09 3.49 -17.42
C VAL A 103 -0.87 4.33 -17.04
N THR A 104 -0.97 5.64 -17.17
CA THR A 104 0.00 6.62 -16.67
C THR A 104 -0.69 7.52 -15.65
N SER A 105 -0.30 7.40 -14.37
CA SER A 105 -0.90 8.12 -13.24
C SER A 105 -0.55 9.61 -13.18
N VAL A 106 -1.48 10.47 -12.74
CA VAL A 106 -1.21 11.88 -12.35
C VAL A 106 -1.69 12.15 -10.91
N PRO A 107 -0.80 12.55 -9.98
CA PRO A 107 0.66 12.60 -10.05
C PRO A 107 1.27 11.20 -10.20
N GLN A 108 2.39 11.11 -10.91
CA GLN A 108 3.06 9.84 -11.16
C GLN A 108 3.49 9.15 -9.84
N GLY A 109 3.03 7.91 -9.64
CA GLY A 109 3.53 7.03 -8.58
C GLY A 109 2.77 7.01 -7.26
N LEU A 110 1.75 7.86 -7.05
CA LEU A 110 0.95 7.83 -5.81
C LEU A 110 -0.01 6.62 -5.75
N TRP A 111 -0.50 6.18 -6.90
CA TRP A 111 -1.46 5.09 -6.97
C TRP A 111 -0.93 3.72 -6.48
N PRO A 112 0.23 3.22 -6.96
CA PRO A 112 0.77 1.94 -6.49
C PRO A 112 1.03 1.91 -4.98
N ILE A 113 1.26 3.08 -4.38
CA ILE A 113 1.46 3.27 -2.95
C ILE A 113 0.16 3.07 -2.18
N VAL A 114 -0.95 3.66 -2.65
CA VAL A 114 -2.26 3.51 -2.02
C VAL A 114 -2.69 2.03 -2.01
N VAL A 115 -2.50 1.33 -3.13
CA VAL A 115 -2.73 -0.13 -3.23
C VAL A 115 -1.89 -0.90 -2.21
N LEU A 116 -0.64 -0.50 -2.00
CA LEU A 116 0.23 -1.14 -1.02
C LEU A 116 -0.26 -0.95 0.42
N LEU A 117 -0.96 0.15 0.75
CA LEU A 117 -1.46 0.41 2.11
C LEU A 117 -2.39 -0.70 2.60
N THR A 118 -3.24 -1.24 1.72
CA THR A 118 -4.19 -2.30 2.04
C THR A 118 -3.57 -3.69 1.90
N MET A 119 -2.86 -3.94 0.79
CA MET A 119 -2.39 -5.29 0.46
C MET A 119 -1.44 -5.89 1.50
N VAL A 120 -0.52 -5.10 2.05
CA VAL A 120 0.49 -5.61 2.99
C VAL A 120 -0.09 -5.95 4.37
N ARG A 121 -1.25 -5.39 4.72
CA ARG A 121 -1.98 -5.70 5.97
C ARG A 121 -2.49 -7.14 5.96
N GLY A 122 -2.86 -7.61 4.75
CA GLY A 122 -3.31 -8.95 4.41
C GLY A 122 -2.21 -10.02 4.36
N MET A 123 -0.97 -9.72 4.75
CA MET A 123 0.13 -10.69 4.70
C MET A 123 0.34 -11.42 6.03
N ASP A 124 0.89 -12.64 5.98
CA ASP A 124 1.56 -13.22 7.14
C ASP A 124 2.83 -12.42 7.47
N LEU A 125 2.91 -11.93 8.70
CA LEU A 125 3.96 -11.07 9.22
C LEU A 125 4.98 -11.83 10.08
N THR A 126 5.07 -13.15 9.91
CA THR A 126 6.16 -13.94 10.52
C THR A 126 7.52 -13.46 9.97
N PRO A 127 8.53 -13.21 10.82
CA PRO A 127 9.84 -12.75 10.37
C PRO A 127 10.48 -13.70 9.35
N GLY A 128 11.01 -13.17 8.26
CA GLY A 128 11.59 -14.00 7.21
C GLY A 128 11.59 -13.35 5.83
N ARG A 129 12.09 -14.09 4.84
CA ARG A 129 11.99 -13.71 3.42
C ARG A 129 10.91 -14.55 2.77
N ARG A 130 10.05 -13.91 1.98
CA ARG A 130 8.99 -14.57 1.23
C ARG A 130 8.82 -13.91 -0.13
N ARG A 131 8.25 -14.65 -1.08
CA ARG A 131 7.76 -14.07 -2.33
C ARG A 131 6.25 -13.95 -2.24
N VAL A 132 5.73 -12.79 -2.56
CA VAL A 132 4.28 -12.54 -2.67
C VAL A 132 3.93 -12.23 -4.11
N ARG A 133 2.72 -12.59 -4.51
CA ARG A 133 2.14 -12.13 -5.76
C ARG A 133 1.49 -10.77 -5.50
N PHE A 134 2.07 -9.72 -6.06
CA PHE A 134 1.55 -8.36 -6.00
C PHE A 134 0.83 -8.04 -7.30
N TRP A 135 -0.30 -7.35 -7.20
CA TRP A 135 -1.01 -6.84 -8.36
C TRP A 135 -0.80 -5.32 -8.44
N PRO A 136 -0.04 -4.82 -9.42
CA PRO A 136 0.22 -3.39 -9.55
C PRO A 136 -0.94 -2.64 -10.24
N GLY A 137 -2.10 -3.28 -10.45
CA GLY A 137 -3.13 -2.76 -11.33
C GLY A 137 -2.76 -2.96 -12.81
N ASP A 138 -2.36 -4.17 -13.21
CA ASP A 138 -2.16 -4.57 -14.62
C ASP A 138 -2.74 -5.97 -14.91
N ARG A 139 -2.57 -6.51 -16.11
CA ARG A 139 -3.09 -7.86 -16.44
C ARG A 139 -2.36 -9.01 -15.72
N ARG A 140 -1.27 -8.78 -14.97
CA ARG A 140 -0.35 -9.84 -14.51
C ARG A 140 0.13 -9.63 -13.07
N HIS A 141 -0.20 -10.58 -12.20
CA HIS A 141 0.43 -10.69 -10.89
C HIS A 141 1.95 -10.79 -11.02
N ARG A 142 2.68 -9.94 -10.29
CA ARG A 142 4.14 -9.91 -10.26
C ARG A 142 4.66 -10.53 -8.98
N SER A 143 5.74 -11.29 -9.08
CA SER A 143 6.40 -11.83 -7.90
C SER A 143 7.28 -10.75 -7.27
N VAL A 144 7.03 -10.44 -6.01
CA VAL A 144 7.76 -9.43 -5.24
C VAL A 144 8.36 -10.11 -4.02
N GLY A 145 9.66 -9.90 -3.81
CA GLY A 145 10.34 -10.34 -2.61
C GLY A 145 10.03 -9.42 -1.43
N VAL A 146 9.50 -9.98 -0.36
CA VAL A 146 9.25 -9.24 0.89
C VAL A 146 10.13 -9.83 1.98
N ARG A 147 10.85 -8.97 2.69
CA ARG A 147 11.52 -9.32 3.94
C ARG A 147 10.74 -8.72 5.09
N VAL A 148 10.15 -9.59 5.90
CA VAL A 148 9.51 -9.23 7.16
C VAL A 148 10.57 -9.23 8.25
N GLY A 149 10.73 -8.10 8.92
CA GLY A 149 11.64 -7.97 10.06
C GLY A 149 10.99 -8.35 11.38
N ARG A 150 11.78 -8.27 12.45
CA ARG A 150 11.27 -8.47 13.82
C ARG A 150 10.52 -7.23 14.28
N ARG A 151 9.55 -7.42 15.18
CA ARG A 151 8.84 -6.33 15.86
C ARG A 151 9.86 -5.38 16.52
N THR A 152 9.63 -4.09 16.36
CA THR A 152 10.37 -3.00 17.00
C THR A 152 9.37 -1.96 17.51
N VAL A 153 9.85 -0.86 18.08
CA VAL A 153 9.04 0.28 18.53
C VAL A 153 9.45 1.52 17.77
N ARG A 154 8.47 2.30 17.32
CA ARG A 154 8.67 3.58 16.63
C ARG A 154 7.88 4.68 17.33
N LYS A 155 8.47 5.88 17.41
CA LYS A 155 7.76 7.09 17.81
C LYS A 155 7.04 7.68 16.60
N VAL A 156 5.76 7.98 16.76
CA VAL A 156 4.88 8.60 15.75
C VAL A 156 4.13 9.70 16.49
N GLY A 157 4.34 10.97 16.13
CA GLY A 157 3.93 12.07 16.99
C GLY A 157 4.47 11.89 18.42
N GLU A 158 3.60 11.90 19.41
CA GLU A 158 3.94 11.65 20.82
C GLU A 158 3.85 10.17 21.22
N ARG A 159 3.25 9.33 20.37
CA ARG A 159 2.91 7.94 20.69
C ARG A 159 4.06 6.99 20.35
N ARG A 160 4.22 5.93 21.17
CA ARG A 160 5.12 4.80 20.90
C ARG A 160 4.31 3.64 20.36
N VAL A 161 4.53 3.29 19.10
CA VAL A 161 3.79 2.25 18.40
C VAL A 161 4.71 1.05 18.18
N GLY A 162 4.22 -0.15 18.50
CA GLY A 162 4.90 -1.38 18.11
C GLY A 162 4.76 -1.58 16.61
N VAL A 163 5.87 -1.74 15.89
CA VAL A 163 5.87 -1.84 14.43
C VAL A 163 6.60 -3.08 13.91
N ILE A 164 6.18 -3.56 12.75
CA ILE A 164 6.83 -4.64 11.99
C ILE A 164 7.37 -4.03 10.69
N PRO A 165 8.70 -3.99 10.50
CA PRO A 165 9.29 -3.46 9.28
C PRO A 165 9.21 -4.47 8.14
N LEU A 166 8.70 -4.02 7.00
CA LEU A 166 8.66 -4.74 5.74
C LEU A 166 9.59 -4.07 4.74
N LYS A 167 10.47 -4.86 4.13
CA LYS A 167 11.30 -4.42 3.00
C LYS A 167 10.81 -5.11 1.75
N VAL A 168 10.19 -4.35 0.87
CA VAL A 168 9.63 -4.84 -0.39
C VAL A 168 10.65 -4.60 -1.50
N ARG A 169 10.93 -5.66 -2.28
CA ARG A 169 11.85 -5.65 -3.42
C ARG A 169 11.18 -6.33 -4.61
N PRO A 170 11.11 -5.69 -5.78
CA PRO A 170 10.63 -6.38 -6.97
C PRO A 170 11.51 -7.59 -7.30
N GLY A 171 10.90 -8.68 -7.77
CA GLY A 171 11.62 -9.88 -8.22
C GLY A 171 12.36 -9.62 -9.55
N ALA A 172 13.44 -10.37 -9.79
CA ALA A 172 14.24 -10.26 -11.02
C ALA A 172 13.55 -10.83 -12.27
N ALA A 173 12.54 -11.69 -12.10
CA ALA A 173 11.81 -12.31 -13.21
C ALA A 173 10.55 -11.48 -13.54
N GLY A 174 10.65 -10.61 -14.54
CA GLY A 174 9.51 -9.89 -15.12
C GLY A 174 9.51 -8.38 -14.85
N VAL A 175 10.43 -7.68 -15.50
CA VAL A 175 10.71 -6.23 -15.45
C VAL A 175 9.59 -5.37 -16.08
N ASP A 176 8.32 -5.78 -16.12
CA ASP A 176 7.35 -5.12 -17.02
C ASP A 176 5.95 -4.80 -16.46
N ALA A 177 5.79 -4.24 -15.25
CA ALA A 177 4.55 -3.47 -14.98
C ALA A 177 4.52 -2.58 -13.74
N LEU A 178 5.12 -2.99 -12.61
CA LEU A 178 5.52 -1.99 -11.60
C LEU A 178 6.59 -1.05 -12.19
N VAL A 179 7.24 -1.56 -13.23
CA VAL A 179 8.31 -0.93 -13.99
C VAL A 179 7.77 0.23 -14.80
N GLY A 180 6.57 0.21 -15.40
CA GLY A 180 6.02 1.32 -16.20
C GLY A 180 6.05 2.72 -15.55
N VAL A 181 5.84 2.79 -14.24
CA VAL A 181 5.82 4.04 -13.45
C VAL A 181 7.16 4.27 -12.71
N LEU A 182 8.08 3.30 -12.81
CA LEU A 182 9.45 3.32 -12.29
C LEU A 182 10.52 3.15 -13.40
N VAL A 183 10.19 3.24 -14.70
CA VAL A 183 11.08 2.84 -15.79
C VAL A 183 12.12 3.91 -16.02
N SER A 184 13.32 3.71 -15.47
CA SER A 184 14.60 3.85 -16.19
C SER A 184 15.85 3.76 -15.30
N GLY A 185 15.79 3.28 -14.04
CA GLY A 185 17.05 2.97 -13.35
C GLY A 185 16.95 2.29 -11.99
N ARG A 186 17.27 0.99 -11.91
CA ARG A 186 17.45 0.22 -10.65
C ARG A 186 16.32 0.44 -9.62
N LEU A 187 15.25 -0.35 -9.76
CA LEU A 187 14.09 -0.36 -8.86
C LEU A 187 14.46 -0.27 -7.39
N GLN A 188 14.01 0.80 -6.75
CA GLN A 188 14.44 1.14 -5.40
C GLN A 188 13.61 0.41 -4.35
N LYS A 189 14.27 0.02 -3.25
CA LYS A 189 13.64 -0.66 -2.11
C LYS A 189 12.53 0.24 -1.52
N VAL A 190 11.36 -0.32 -1.28
CA VAL A 190 10.29 0.30 -0.48
C VAL A 190 10.39 -0.27 0.93
N GLU A 191 10.35 0.62 1.92
CA GLU A 191 10.33 0.26 3.34
C GLU A 191 9.01 0.71 3.93
N ILE A 192 8.28 -0.24 4.52
CA ILE A 192 6.96 -0.04 5.11
C ILE A 192 7.05 -0.47 6.57
N LEU A 193 6.50 0.32 7.48
CA LEU A 193 6.35 -0.04 8.88
C LEU A 193 4.87 -0.24 9.14
N LEU A 194 4.47 -1.45 9.54
CA LEU A 194 3.08 -1.74 9.91
C LEU A 194 2.93 -1.77 11.42
N GLU A 195 1.77 -1.39 11.95
CA GLU A 195 1.43 -1.68 13.33
C GLU A 195 1.54 -3.19 13.61
N ALA A 196 2.15 -3.53 14.75
CA ALA A 196 2.31 -4.92 15.17
C ALA A 196 1.00 -5.53 15.72
N THR A 197 0.08 -4.67 16.16
CA THR A 197 -1.27 -5.05 16.58
C THR A 197 -2.24 -4.96 15.40
N PRO A 198 -3.32 -5.75 15.39
CA PRO A 198 -4.50 -5.38 14.60
C PRO A 198 -4.87 -3.92 14.88
N ALA A 199 -5.20 -3.07 13.90
CA ALA A 199 -5.58 -3.35 12.51
C ALA A 199 -4.42 -3.42 11.49
N ARG A 200 -3.16 -3.37 11.93
CA ARG A 200 -1.95 -3.39 11.09
C ARG A 200 -1.82 -2.20 10.13
N ARG A 201 -2.22 -0.99 10.54
CA ARG A 201 -2.11 0.20 9.68
C ARG A 201 -0.66 0.49 9.29
N THR A 202 -0.48 1.19 8.18
CA THR A 202 0.86 1.64 7.78
C THR A 202 1.28 2.80 8.65
N VAL A 203 2.20 2.58 9.57
CA VAL A 203 2.73 3.64 10.44
C VAL A 203 3.59 4.62 9.65
N ALA A 204 4.45 4.09 8.78
CA ALA A 204 5.29 4.91 7.93
C ALA A 204 5.71 4.13 6.69
N MET A 205 5.95 4.83 5.59
CA MET A 205 6.47 4.24 4.38
C MET A 205 7.38 5.20 3.65
N LYS A 206 8.53 4.69 3.20
CA LYS A 206 9.44 5.40 2.31
C LYS A 206 9.36 4.80 0.91
N PHE A 207 9.08 5.64 -0.08
CA PHE A 207 8.85 5.22 -1.46
C PHE A 207 9.61 6.09 -2.47
N PRO A 208 9.96 5.55 -3.65
CA PRO A 208 10.48 6.35 -4.75
C PRO A 208 9.38 7.21 -5.38
N THR A 209 9.65 8.48 -5.71
CA THR A 209 8.72 9.31 -6.52
C THR A 209 9.11 9.35 -8.00
N GLY A 210 10.06 8.52 -8.41
CA GLY A 210 10.38 8.35 -9.81
C GLY A 210 11.46 7.29 -10.04
N PRO A 211 11.88 7.09 -11.29
CA PRO A 211 12.71 5.97 -11.71
C PRO A 211 14.14 5.96 -11.17
N PHE A 212 14.71 7.12 -10.82
CA PHE A 212 16.14 7.25 -10.60
C PHE A 212 16.52 7.54 -9.14
N PRO A 213 17.75 7.17 -8.70
CA PRO A 213 18.17 7.40 -7.32
C PRO A 213 18.30 8.84 -6.86
N TRP A 214 18.49 9.78 -7.78
CA TRP A 214 18.53 11.22 -7.50
C TRP A 214 17.14 11.85 -7.42
N HIS A 215 16.08 11.12 -7.79
CA HIS A 215 14.73 11.63 -7.59
C HIS A 215 14.41 11.75 -6.10
N ALA A 216 13.59 12.74 -5.79
CA ALA A 216 13.06 12.93 -4.45
C ALA A 216 12.46 11.61 -3.92
N ARG A 217 12.56 11.41 -2.62
CA ARG A 217 11.86 10.31 -1.96
C ARG A 217 10.57 10.83 -1.38
N GLY A 218 9.55 10.01 -1.51
CA GLY A 218 8.30 10.20 -0.81
C GLY A 218 8.38 9.55 0.54
N TYR A 219 7.77 10.18 1.52
CA TYR A 219 7.67 9.70 2.87
C TYR A 219 6.24 9.89 3.36
N LEU A 220 5.56 8.78 3.61
CA LEU A 220 4.22 8.74 4.18
C LEU A 220 4.33 8.37 5.66
N GLU A 221 3.62 9.08 6.53
CA GLU A 221 3.55 8.81 7.97
C GLU A 221 2.11 8.94 8.45
N LEU A 222 1.69 8.01 9.31
CA LEU A 222 0.38 8.04 9.95
C LEU A 222 0.29 9.28 10.84
N GLU A 223 -0.74 10.08 10.61
CA GLU A 223 -1.11 11.13 11.55
C GLU A 223 -1.76 10.48 12.76
N THR A 224 -1.27 10.84 13.94
CA THR A 224 -1.87 10.40 15.18
C THR A 224 -3.02 11.34 15.51
N GLU A 225 -4.23 10.79 15.59
CA GLU A 225 -5.21 11.28 16.56
C GLU A 225 -4.67 11.15 17.98
#